data_AF-A0A0G4MFF9-F1
#
_entry.id   AF-A0A0G4MFF9-F1
#
_cell.length_a   1.000
_cell.length_b   1.000
_cell.length_c   1.000
_cell.angle_alpha   90.00
_cell.angle_beta   90.00
_cell.angle_gamma   90.00
#
_symmetry.space_group_name_H-M   'P 1'
#
loop_
_entity.id
_entity.type
_entity.pdbx_description
1 polymer ?
#
loop_
_entity_poly.entity_id
_entity_poly.type
_entity_poly.pdbx_seq_one_letter_code
_entity_poly.pdbx_strand_id
1 'polypeptide(L)'
;MGSVLNQFGEIDLAEVLKDMWTHETKDLERTYFIRTLQGIAQQKGVRMTFLSGDVSCAGAGLVHDPSHPSDHKTMYQIITSPIVAQPAQNYILKLLHNQKSLYVP
;
A
#
# COMPACT_ATOMS: atom_id res chain seq x y z
N MET A 1 -18.63 -7.63 10.71
CA MET A 1 -18.45 -7.91 9.28
C MET A 1 -19.25 -6.86 8.52
N GLY A 2 -18.57 -5.80 8.04
CA GLY A 2 -19.21 -4.72 7.30
C GLY A 2 -19.60 -5.22 5.90
N SER A 3 -20.87 -5.04 5.53
CA SER A 3 -21.38 -5.41 4.22
C SER A 3 -20.72 -4.52 3.15
N VAL A 4 -20.03 -5.14 2.18
CA VAL A 4 -19.42 -4.47 1.02
C VAL A 4 -20.47 -4.20 -0.09
N LEU A 5 -21.74 -4.51 0.18
CA LEU A 5 -22.85 -4.39 -0.77
C LEU A 5 -23.76 -3.23 -0.38
N ASN A 6 -24.01 -2.32 -1.32
CA ASN A 6 -25.09 -1.32 -1.22
C ASN A 6 -26.46 -2.04 -1.21
N GLN A 7 -27.52 -1.32 -0.85
CA GLN A 7 -28.93 -1.78 -0.78
C GLN A 7 -29.45 -2.42 -2.09
N PHE A 8 -28.71 -2.26 -3.20
CA PHE A 8 -29.00 -2.83 -4.52
C PHE A 8 -28.10 -4.03 -4.91
N GLY A 9 -27.20 -4.48 -4.01
CA GLY A 9 -26.26 -5.56 -4.30
C GLY A 9 -25.06 -5.15 -5.16
N GLU A 10 -24.85 -3.86 -5.37
CA GLU A 10 -23.69 -3.33 -6.10
C GLU A 10 -22.51 -3.12 -5.14
N ILE A 11 -21.30 -3.39 -5.65
CA ILE A 11 -20.04 -3.09 -4.96
C ILE A 11 -19.96 -1.56 -4.82
N ASP A 12 -19.91 -1.06 -3.59
CA ASP A 12 -19.67 0.35 -3.36
C ASP A 12 -18.20 0.68 -3.63
N LEU A 13 -17.94 1.29 -4.79
CA LEU A 13 -16.60 1.70 -5.21
C LEU A 13 -15.95 2.62 -4.18
N ALA A 14 -16.72 3.48 -3.49
CA ALA A 14 -16.16 4.38 -2.48
C ALA A 14 -15.60 3.61 -1.28
N GLU A 15 -16.28 2.56 -0.83
CA GLU A 15 -15.81 1.72 0.26
C GLU A 15 -14.59 0.88 -0.15
N VAL A 16 -14.55 0.38 -1.39
CA VAL A 16 -13.33 -0.29 -1.93
C VAL A 16 -12.14 0.67 -1.94
N LEU A 17 -12.33 1.91 -2.38
CA LEU A 17 -11.26 2.92 -2.42
C LEU A 17 -10.83 3.35 -1.00
N LYS A 18 -11.75 3.38 -0.05
CA LYS A 18 -11.48 3.73 1.35
C LYS A 18 -10.73 2.63 2.11
N ASP A 19 -10.88 1.37 1.70
CA ASP A 19 -10.15 0.23 2.27
C ASP A 19 -8.70 0.14 1.76
N MET A 20 -8.32 0.93 0.76
CA MET A 20 -6.94 0.95 0.25
C MET A 20 -5.94 1.33 1.34
N TRP A 21 -4.79 0.64 1.35
CA TRP A 21 -3.69 0.87 2.30
C TRP A 21 -3.18 2.31 2.33
N THR A 22 -3.29 3.05 1.22
CA THR A 22 -2.83 4.44 1.09
C THR A 22 -3.90 5.47 1.46
N HIS A 23 -5.12 5.05 1.79
CA HIS A 23 -6.20 5.95 2.20
C HIS A 23 -5.84 6.68 3.51
N GLU A 24 -6.35 7.90 3.68
CA GLU A 24 -6.04 8.78 4.81
C GLU A 24 -6.53 8.21 6.16
N THR A 25 -7.65 7.48 6.15
CA THR A 25 -8.17 6.81 7.34
C THR A 25 -7.23 5.73 7.89
N LYS A 26 -6.26 5.27 7.08
CA LYS A 26 -5.25 4.29 7.47
C LYS A 26 -3.92 4.92 7.89
N ASP A 27 -3.81 6.25 7.93
CA ASP A 27 -2.51 6.91 8.13
C ASP A 27 -1.88 6.61 9.49
N LEU A 28 -2.68 6.60 10.55
CA LEU A 28 -2.20 6.31 11.90
C LEU A 28 -1.71 4.85 12.04
N GLU A 29 -2.51 3.88 11.57
CA GLU A 29 -2.16 2.46 11.63
C GLU A 29 -0.95 2.14 10.74
N ARG A 30 -0.90 2.72 9.53
CA ARG A 30 0.22 2.60 8.60
C ARG A 30 1.51 3.16 9.18
N THR A 31 1.45 4.36 9.77
CA THR A 31 2.60 5.01 10.42
C THR A 31 3.11 4.16 11.58
N TYR A 32 2.21 3.69 12.44
CA TYR A 32 2.56 2.82 13.55
C TYR A 32 3.25 1.53 13.08
N PHE A 33 2.68 0.87 12.07
CA PHE A 33 3.21 -0.37 11.50
C PHE A 33 4.60 -0.17 10.89
N ILE A 34 4.77 0.85 10.04
CA ILE A 34 6.05 1.15 9.38
C ILE A 34 7.12 1.46 10.44
N ARG A 35 6.85 2.35 11.41
CA ARG A 35 7.81 2.69 12.46
C ARG A 35 8.20 1.49 13.33
N THR A 36 7.25 0.62 13.63
CA THR A 36 7.53 -0.63 14.37
C THR A 36 8.51 -1.50 13.60
N LEU A 37 8.29 -1.70 12.30
CA LEU A 37 9.19 -2.46 11.45
C LEU A 37 10.56 -1.77 11.30
N GLN A 38 10.62 -0.43 11.25
CA GLN A 38 11.87 0.31 11.20
C GLN A 38 12.70 0.09 12.47
N GLY A 39 12.05 0.08 13.64
CA GLY A 39 12.70 -0.25 14.91
C GLY A 39 13.27 -1.67 14.93
N ILE A 40 12.51 -2.65 14.43
CA ILE A 40 12.99 -4.04 14.32
C ILE A 40 14.18 -4.13 13.35
N ALA A 41 14.09 -3.47 12.19
CA ALA A 41 15.16 -3.41 11.19
C ALA A 41 16.47 -2.90 11.80
N GLN A 42 16.39 -1.82 12.60
CA GLN A 42 17.53 -1.25 13.32
C GLN A 42 18.09 -2.22 14.37
N GLN A 43 17.23 -2.78 15.21
CA GLN A 43 17.64 -3.64 16.33
C GLN A 43 18.25 -4.96 15.88
N LYS A 44 17.79 -5.49 14.74
CA LYS A 44 18.20 -6.81 14.24
C LYS A 44 19.18 -6.73 13.07
N GLY A 45 19.46 -5.53 12.54
CA GLY A 45 20.33 -5.36 11.38
C GLY A 45 19.76 -6.02 10.12
N VAL A 46 18.43 -5.99 9.95
CA VAL A 46 17.74 -6.60 8.79
C VAL A 46 17.06 -5.54 7.94
N ARG A 47 16.83 -5.84 6.66
CA ARG A 47 16.06 -4.99 5.76
C ARG A 47 14.66 -5.56 5.58
N MET A 48 13.65 -4.72 5.80
CA MET A 48 12.25 -5.09 5.58
C MET A 48 11.87 -4.88 4.11
N THR A 49 11.11 -5.81 3.55
CA THR A 49 10.52 -5.71 2.21
C THR A 49 9.09 -6.24 2.29
N PHE A 50 8.15 -5.46 1.79
CA PHE A 50 6.75 -5.84 1.71
C PHE A 50 6.50 -6.52 0.37
N LEU A 51 6.05 -7.77 0.43
CA LEU A 51 5.55 -8.50 -0.72
C LEU A 51 4.06 -8.75 -0.49
N SER A 52 3.22 -8.20 -1.37
CA SER A 52 1.76 -8.33 -1.29
C SER A 52 1.16 -8.81 -2.60
N GLY A 53 -0.04 -9.40 -2.50
CA GLY A 53 -0.93 -9.61 -3.63
C GLY A 53 -1.88 -8.41 -3.82
N ASP A 54 -2.31 -8.16 -5.05
CA ASP A 54 -3.46 -7.32 -5.40
C ASP A 54 -4.33 -8.04 -6.43
N VAL A 55 -5.62 -7.75 -6.47
CA VAL A 55 -6.57 -8.51 -7.30
C VAL A 55 -6.41 -8.23 -8.80
N SER A 56 -5.89 -7.08 -9.22
CA SER A 56 -5.98 -6.69 -10.65
C SER A 56 -4.86 -5.77 -11.16
N CYS A 57 -3.91 -5.36 -10.32
CA CYS A 57 -2.78 -4.52 -10.71
C CYS A 57 -1.47 -4.94 -10.03
N ALA A 58 -0.35 -4.57 -10.65
CA ALA A 58 0.97 -4.69 -10.03
C ALA A 58 1.48 -3.30 -9.67
N GLY A 59 2.32 -3.22 -8.64
CA GLY A 59 2.85 -1.96 -8.14
C GLY A 59 4.20 -2.13 -7.48
N ALA A 60 4.96 -1.04 -7.44
CA ALA A 60 6.19 -0.96 -6.70
C ALA A 60 6.22 0.36 -5.92
N GLY A 61 6.78 0.33 -4.71
CA GLY A 61 6.90 1.48 -3.83
C GLY A 61 8.17 1.44 -3.00
N LEU A 62 8.55 2.60 -2.47
CA LEU A 62 9.74 2.77 -1.67
C LEU A 62 9.44 3.69 -0.48
N VAL A 63 9.65 3.18 0.73
CA VAL A 63 9.74 4.01 1.93
C VAL A 63 11.22 4.24 2.19
N HIS A 64 11.68 5.49 2.14
CA HIS A 64 13.08 5.81 2.43
C HIS A 64 13.24 7.28 2.81
N ASP A 65 14.34 7.57 3.48
CA ASP A 65 14.90 8.92 3.55
C ASP A 65 15.79 9.13 2.30
N PRO A 66 15.45 10.08 1.40
CA PRO A 66 16.26 10.36 0.21
C PRO A 66 17.70 10.79 0.52
N SER A 67 17.94 11.36 1.70
CA SER A 67 19.28 11.77 2.13
C SER A 67 20.12 10.60 2.66
N HIS A 68 19.47 9.51 3.08
CA HIS A 68 20.12 8.31 3.63
C HIS A 68 19.52 7.01 3.04
N PRO A 69 19.67 6.76 1.72
CA PRO A 69 19.03 5.62 1.05
C PRO A 69 19.54 4.25 1.50
N SER A 70 20.65 4.18 2.24
CA SER A 70 21.18 2.96 2.83
C SER A 70 20.63 2.66 4.23
N ASP A 71 19.87 3.59 4.84
CA ASP A 71 19.38 3.49 6.21
C ASP A 71 18.41 2.31 6.40
N HIS A 72 18.30 1.82 7.64
CA HIS A 72 17.37 0.77 8.08
C HIS A 72 15.89 1.13 7.84
N LYS A 73 15.62 2.43 7.61
CA LYS A 73 14.31 2.94 7.22
C LYS A 73 13.92 2.63 5.78
N THR A 74 14.89 2.24 4.96
CA THR A 74 14.66 1.90 3.55
C THR A 74 13.94 0.57 3.42
N MET A 75 12.70 0.62 2.95
CA MET A 75 11.84 -0.55 2.77
C MET A 75 11.23 -0.57 1.38
N TYR A 76 11.41 -1.68 0.67
CA TYR A 76 10.84 -1.89 -0.66
C TYR A 76 9.43 -2.47 -0.54
N GLN A 77 8.54 -2.07 -1.43
CA GLN A 77 7.19 -2.60 -1.54
C GLN A 77 6.98 -3.13 -2.95
N ILE A 78 6.58 -4.39 -3.08
CA ILE A 78 6.25 -5.02 -4.34
C ILE A 78 4.84 -5.62 -4.20
N ILE A 79 3.94 -5.16 -5.07
CA ILE A 79 2.56 -5.64 -5.17
C ILE A 79 2.47 -6.42 -6.47
N THR A 80 2.02 -7.66 -6.36
CA THR A 80 1.89 -8.60 -7.48
C THR A 80 0.42 -8.93 -7.72
N SER A 81 0.00 -8.98 -8.98
CA SER A 81 -1.35 -9.45 -9.32
C SER A 81 -1.32 -10.94 -9.64
N PRO A 82 -2.24 -11.77 -9.11
CA PRO A 82 -2.36 -13.16 -9.53
C PRO A 82 -2.92 -13.20 -10.95
N ILE A 83 -2.27 -14.03 -11.79
CA ILE A 83 -2.53 -14.19 -13.24
C ILE A 83 -4.01 -14.51 -13.56
N VAL A 84 -4.77 -15.01 -12.59
CA VAL A 84 -6.12 -15.54 -12.78
C VAL A 84 -7.19 -14.44 -12.88
N ALA A 85 -6.88 -13.20 -12.47
CA ALA A 85 -7.84 -12.11 -12.47
C ALA A 85 -7.72 -11.22 -13.71
N GLN A 86 -8.85 -10.65 -14.14
CA GLN A 86 -8.86 -9.65 -15.20
C GLN A 86 -8.08 -8.40 -14.73
N PRO A 87 -7.18 -7.84 -15.55
CA PRO A 87 -6.46 -6.62 -15.18
C PRO A 87 -7.43 -5.45 -15.00
N ALA A 88 -7.08 -4.54 -14.10
CA ALA A 88 -7.86 -3.32 -13.88
C ALA A 88 -7.90 -2.49 -15.17
N GLN A 89 -9.04 -1.84 -15.42
CA GLN A 89 -9.20 -1.00 -16.62
C GLN A 89 -8.17 0.15 -16.61
N ASN A 90 -7.53 0.40 -17.76
CA ASN A 90 -6.48 1.41 -17.92
C ASN A 90 -6.87 2.80 -17.41
N TYR A 91 -8.14 3.18 -17.56
CA TYR A 91 -8.62 4.48 -17.10
C TYR A 91 -8.57 4.59 -15.56
N ILE A 92 -9.01 3.56 -14.85
CA ILE A 92 -8.99 3.50 -13.38
C ILE A 92 -7.53 3.51 -12.89
N LEU A 93 -6.66 2.74 -13.53
CA LEU A 93 -5.23 2.74 -13.20
C LEU A 93 -4.63 4.14 -13.33
N LYS A 94 -4.92 4.87 -14.41
CA LYS A 94 -4.43 6.25 -14.60
C LYS A 94 -5.00 7.23 -13.58
N LEU A 95 -6.26 7.06 -13.19
CA LEU A 95 -6.93 7.93 -12.22
C LEU A 95 -6.39 7.71 -10.80
N LEU A 96 -6.13 6.46 -10.41
CA LEU A 96 -5.61 6.10 -9.09
C LEU A 96 -4.08 6.19 -9.00
N HIS A 97 -3.37 6.21 -10.12
CA HIS A 97 -1.92 6.34 -10.13
C HIS A 97 -1.51 7.71 -9.60
N ASN A 98 -0.95 7.72 -8.39
CA ASN A 98 -0.44 8.90 -7.74
C ASN A 98 1.04 8.70 -7.39
N GLN A 99 1.88 9.64 -7.82
CA GLN A 99 3.32 9.66 -7.50
C GLN A 99 3.65 10.60 -6.33
N LYS A 100 2.64 11.10 -5.61
CA LYS A 100 2.84 11.95 -4.45
C LYS A 100 3.66 11.20 -3.39
N SER A 101 4.80 11.77 -3.04
CA SER A 101 5.56 11.33 -1.87
C SER A 101 4.72 11.52 -0.61
N LEU A 102 4.44 10.41 0.08
CA LEU A 102 3.77 10.42 1.37
C LEU A 102 4.85 10.50 2.45
N TYR A 103 4.71 11.49 3.32
CA TYR A 103 5.59 11.65 4.47
C TYR A 103 5.03 10.84 5.63
N VAL A 104 5.81 9.90 6.14
CA VAL A 104 5.54 9.24 7.42
C VAL A 104 6.35 10.01 8.46
N PRO A 105 5.70 10.79 9.35
CA PRO A 105 6.40 11.60 10.34
C PRO A 105 7.24 10.76 11.29
#